data_AF-A0A9J6FFD7-F1
#
_entry.id   AF-A0A9J6FFD7-F1
#
_cell.length_a   1.000
_cell.length_b   1.000
_cell.length_c   1.000
_cell.angle_alpha   90.00
_cell.angle_beta   90.00
_cell.angle_gamma   90.00
#
_symmetry.space_group_name_H-M   'P 1'
#
loop_
_entity.id
_entity.type
_entity.pdbx_description
1 polymer ?
#
loop_
_entity_poly.entity_id
_entity_poly.type
_entity_poly.pdbx_seq_one_letter_code
_entity_poly.pdbx_strand_id
1 'polypeptide(L)' 'MDLFLLFVRLATITSQPIAAFASKGPTKGTTLAQLVLKAIFLLEEAGAFVDALVCDGATTNRSMWREFGISGSLHAH' A
#
# COMPACT_ATOMS: atom_id res chain seq x y z
N MET A 1 -6.26 13.72 -1.01
CA MET A 1 -6.08 12.51 -0.19
C MET A 1 -4.59 12.42 0.01
N ASP A 2 -4.15 12.51 1.25
CA ASP A 2 -2.73 12.38 1.54
C ASP A 2 -2.40 10.89 1.62
N LEU A 3 -1.41 10.45 0.84
CA LEU A 3 -0.92 9.07 0.88
C LEU A 3 0.15 8.98 1.95
N PHE A 4 -0.01 8.03 2.85
CA PHE A 4 0.97 7.74 3.88
C PHE A 4 1.27 6.25 3.90
N LEU A 5 2.54 5.90 3.84
CA LEU A 5 3.01 4.51 3.91
C LEU A 5 3.76 4.31 5.23
N LEU A 6 3.37 3.29 5.99
CA LEU A 6 4.09 2.84 7.16
C LEU A 6 4.69 1.46 6.90
N PHE A 7 5.93 1.27 7.33
CA PHE A 7 6.51 -0.05 7.49
C PHE A 7 6.27 -0.50 8.94
N VAL A 8 5.65 -1.68 9.11
CA VAL A 8 5.39 -2.29 10.41
C VAL A 8 6.24 -3.54 10.54
N ARG A 9 7.11 -3.58 11.55
CA ARG A 9 7.92 -4.77 11.85
C ARG A 9 7.10 -5.77 12.62
N LEU A 10 6.90 -6.97 12.07
CA LEU A 10 6.13 -8.04 12.72
C LEU A 10 6.77 -8.53 14.03
N ALA A 11 8.10 -8.70 14.05
CA ALA A 11 8.82 -9.24 15.20
C ALA A 11 8.78 -8.33 16.45
N THR A 12 8.61 -7.02 16.26
CA THR A 12 8.66 -6.04 17.36
C THR A 12 7.40 -5.19 17.47
N ILE A 13 6.47 -5.32 16.53
CA ILE A 13 5.23 -4.53 16.44
C ILE A 13 5.54 -3.02 16.51
N THR A 14 6.62 -2.62 15.85
CA THR A 14 7.02 -1.21 15.74
C THR A 14 6.71 -0.71 14.34
N SER A 15 6.24 0.55 14.25
CA SER A 15 5.96 1.19 12.96
C SER A 15 6.91 2.35 12.72
N GLN A 16 7.28 2.54 11.46
CA GLN A 16 8.03 3.70 11.01
C GLN A 16 7.39 4.26 9.73
N PRO A 17 7.18 5.57 9.63
CA PRO A 17 6.74 6.18 8.40
C PRO A 17 7.86 6.11 7.36
N ILE A 18 7.51 5.72 6.13
CA ILE A 18 8.49 5.56 5.03
C ILE A 18 8.19 6.47 3.84
N ALA A 19 6.94 6.95 3.71
CA ALA A 19 6.58 7.92 2.68
C ALA A 19 5.33 8.72 3.06
N ALA A 20 5.31 9.99 2.67
CA ALA A 20 4.16 10.88 2.78
C ALA A 20 4.05 11.72 1.50
N PHE A 21 2.88 11.70 0.85
CA PHE A 21 2.61 12.48 -0.34
C PHE A 21 1.34 13.29 -0.16
N ALA A 22 1.46 14.61 -0.24
CA ALA A 22 0.33 15.50 -0.29
C ALA A 22 -0.25 15.51 -1.72
N SER A 23 -1.56 15.30 -1.86
CA SER A 23 -2.21 15.37 -3.18
C SER A 23 -3.58 16.03 -3.14
N LYS A 24 -3.87 16.83 -4.18
CA LYS A 24 -5.17 17.46 -4.37
C LYS A 24 -6.14 16.45 -4.98
N GLY A 25 -6.92 15.79 -4.11
CA GLY A 25 -7.87 14.74 -4.49
C GLY A 25 -7.32 13.31 -4.32
N PRO A 26 -8.04 12.27 -4.73
CA PRO A 26 -7.55 10.89 -4.66
C PRO A 26 -6.45 10.61 -5.70
N THR A 27 -5.37 9.95 -5.27
CA THR A 27 -4.33 9.45 -6.17
C THR A 27 -4.93 8.42 -7.14
N LYS A 28 -4.48 8.40 -8.41
CA LYS A 28 -4.89 7.36 -9.36
C LYS A 28 -4.39 5.98 -8.89
N GLY A 29 -5.19 4.93 -9.07
CA GLY A 29 -4.84 3.57 -8.64
C GLY A 29 -3.51 3.07 -9.21
N THR A 30 -3.24 3.34 -10.49
CA THR A 30 -1.95 3.04 -11.16
C THR A 30 -0.76 3.71 -10.49
N THR A 31 -0.88 5.00 -10.17
CA THR A 31 0.18 5.75 -9.47
C THR A 31 0.39 5.21 -8.05
N LEU A 32 -0.69 4.89 -7.34
CA LEU A 32 -0.59 4.28 -6.00
C LEU A 32 0.12 2.91 -6.07
N ALA A 33 -0.23 2.07 -7.04
CA ALA A 33 0.41 0.77 -7.24
C ALA A 33 1.93 0.90 -7.49
N GLN A 34 2.33 1.84 -8.33
CA GLN A 34 3.75 2.13 -8.60
C GLN A 34 4.50 2.64 -7.36
N LEU A 35 3.88 3.52 -6.57
CA LEU A 35 4.47 4.04 -5.33
C LEU A 35 4.65 2.93 -4.29
N VAL A 36 3.66 2.05 -4.14
CA VAL A 36 3.72 0.91 -3.23
C VAL A 36 4.82 -0.07 -3.66
N LEU A 37 4.88 -0.45 -4.94
CA LEU A 37 5.96 -1.33 -5.45
C LEU A 37 7.35 -0.71 -5.23
N LYS A 38 7.49 0.59 -5.48
CA LYS A 38 8.77 1.28 -5.26
C LYS A 38 9.15 1.32 -3.78
N ALA A 39 8.19 1.51 -2.88
CA ALA A 39 8.44 1.44 -1.44
C ALA A 39 8.88 0.03 -1.01
N ILE A 40 8.25 -1.02 -1.53
CA ILE A 40 8.63 -2.41 -1.26
C ILE A 40 10.06 -2.68 -1.73
N PHE A 41 10.40 -2.34 -2.98
CA PHE A 41 11.77 -2.53 -3.49
C PHE A 41 12.83 -1.82 -2.64
N LEU A 42 12.58 -0.56 -2.26
CA LEU A 42 13.51 0.19 -1.42
C LEU A 42 13.67 -0.42 -0.01
N LEU A 43 12.60 -0.98 0.56
CA LEU A 43 12.67 -1.70 1.84
C LEU A 43 13.47 -2.99 1.73
N GLU A 44 13.21 -3.78 0.69
CA GLU A 44 13.92 -5.05 0.47
C GLU A 44 15.40 -4.84 0.18
N GLU A 45 15.76 -3.83 -0.61
CA GLU A 45 17.16 -3.42 -0.82
C GLU A 45 17.85 -2.99 0.49
N ALA A 46 17.10 -2.41 1.42
CA ALA A 46 17.59 -2.06 2.75
C ALA A 46 17.63 -3.24 3.75
N GLY A 47 17.30 -4.45 3.30
CA GLY A 47 17.27 -5.67 4.13
C GLY A 47 16.00 -5.83 4.98
N ALA A 48 14.97 -5.03 4.72
CA ALA A 48 13.66 -5.14 5.35
C ALA A 48 12.68 -5.84 4.39
N PHE A 49 12.44 -7.14 4.59
CA PHE A 49 11.53 -7.92 3.76
C PHE A 49 10.06 -7.62 4.07
N VAL A 50 9.24 -7.45 3.03
CA VAL A 50 7.82 -7.10 3.16
C VAL A 50 6.95 -8.31 2.87
N ASP A 51 6.39 -8.91 3.92
CA ASP A 51 5.53 -10.09 3.79
C ASP A 51 4.10 -9.75 3.31
N ALA A 52 3.58 -8.57 3.66
CA ALA A 52 2.20 -8.20 3.39
C ALA A 52 2.01 -6.67 3.27
N LEU A 53 1.01 -6.30 2.47
CA LEU A 53 0.47 -4.94 2.38
C LEU A 53 -0.92 -4.91 3.00
N VAL A 54 -1.16 -3.96 3.91
CA VAL A 54 -2.46 -3.77 4.58
C VAL A 54 -2.99 -2.38 4.27
N CYS A 55 -4.23 -2.29 3.81
CA CYS A 55 -4.93 -1.03 3.57
C CYS A 55 -6.46 -1.23 3.73
N ASP A 56 -7.20 -0.13 3.88
CA ASP A 56 -8.66 -0.20 3.88
C ASP A 56 -9.20 -0.56 2.48
N GLY A 57 -10.51 -0.81 2.42
CA GLY A 57 -11.21 -1.09 1.18
C GLY A 57 -11.65 0.15 0.41
N ALA A 58 -11.07 1.34 0.58
CA ALA A 58 -11.49 2.55 -0.14
C ALA A 58 -11.31 2.41 -1.66
N THR A 59 -12.05 3.20 -2.45
CA THR A 59 -12.09 3.11 -3.91
C THR A 59 -10.69 3.16 -4.55
N THR A 60 -9.80 4.02 -4.06
CA THR A 60 -8.43 4.13 -4.57
C THR A 60 -7.61 2.86 -4.31
N ASN A 61 -7.72 2.28 -3.11
CA ASN A 61 -7.02 1.05 -2.73
C ASN A 61 -7.54 -0.15 -3.54
N ARG A 62 -8.86 -0.24 -3.74
CA ARG A 62 -9.45 -1.25 -4.64
C ARG A 62 -8.99 -1.07 -6.10
N SER A 63 -8.77 0.15 -6.55
CA SER A 63 -8.21 0.40 -7.88
C SER A 63 -6.76 -0.11 -7.96
N MET A 64 -5.94 0.15 -6.94
CA MET A 64 -4.59 -0.42 -6.83
C MET A 64 -4.62 -1.96 -6.81
N TRP A 65 -5.54 -2.57 -6.06
CA TRP A 65 -5.69 -4.04 -6.03
C TRP A 65 -5.89 -4.63 -7.42
N ARG A 66 -6.71 -3.97 -8.26
CA ARG A 66 -6.92 -4.39 -9.66
C ARG A 66 -5.64 -4.32 -10.49
N GLU A 67 -4.79 -3.31 -10.28
CA GLU A 67 -3.47 -3.23 -10.92
C GLU A 67 -2.56 -4.38 -10.50
N PHE A 68 -2.72 -4.89 -9.27
CA PHE A 68 -2.03 -6.08 -8.78
C PHE A 68 -2.73 -7.41 -9.12
N GLY A 69 -3.81 -7.39 -9.91
CA GLY A 69 -4.59 -8.58 -10.25
C GLY A 69 -5.42 -9.15 -9.10
N ILE A 70 -5.55 -8.43 -7.98
CA ILE A 70 -6.37 -8.82 -6.82
C ILE A 70 -7.83 -8.46 -7.11
N SER A 71 -8.71 -9.46 -7.00
CA SER A 71 -10.15 -9.31 -7.21
C SER A 71 -10.96 -10.16 -6.22
N GLY A 72 -12.20 -9.77 -5.97
CA GLY A 72 -13.10 -10.45 -5.06
C GLY A 72 -14.45 -9.76 -4.97
N SER A 73 -15.52 -10.54 -4.85
CA SER A 73 -16.87 -10.06 -4.61
C SER A 73 -17.36 -10.60 -3.28
N LEU A 74 -17.86 -9.73 -2.41
CA LEU A 74 -18.53 -10.18 -1.20
C LEU A 74 -19.88 -10.79 -1.60
N HIS A 75 -19.99 -12.12 -1.58
CA HIS A 75 -21.29 -12.77 -1.66
C HIS A 75 -21.93 -12.70 -0.27
N ALA A 76 -22.93 -11.84 -0.12
CA ALA A 76 -23.80 -11.87 1.05
C ALA A 76 -24.72 -13.10 0.91
N HIS A 77 -24.61 -14.03 1.86
CA HIS A 77 -25.59 -15.09 2.06
C HIS A 77 -26.81 -14.54 2.80
#